data_AF-A0A1G6EMQ6-F1
#
_entry.id   AF-A0A1G6EMQ6-F1
#
_cell.length_a   1.000
_cell.length_b   1.000
_cell.length_c   1.000
_cell.angle_alpha   90.00
_cell.angle_beta   90.00
_cell.angle_gamma   90.00
#
_symmetry.space_group_name_H-M   'P 1'
#
loop_
_entity.id
_entity.type
_entity.pdbx_description
1 polymer ?
#
loop_
_entity_poly.entity_id
_entity_poly.type
_entity_poly.pdbx_seq_one_letter_code
_entity_poly.pdbx_strand_id
1 'polypeptide(L)'
;METRYYSDIGQMPMPPGFRYAKTAARGRPRHEKFDTFYMKHPTMNVGKRAKIFSPFDALKGFNDAVASKEIRYVERRELCESDCEELNEKIAVLSALITDSRAANENSITVQVTYYVPCDDPNSEAFMRLGRYVTIEGVVRNVDTTFGSITVGKERIGLGNVAAIQII
;
A
#
# COMPACT_ATOMS: atom_id res chain seq x y z
N MET A 1 -47.80 1.89 -13.32
CA MET A 1 -46.37 1.64 -13.03
C MET A 1 -45.56 2.45 -14.03
N GLU A 2 -45.04 3.60 -13.61
CA GLU A 2 -44.23 4.47 -14.48
C GLU A 2 -42.80 3.95 -14.55
N THR A 3 -42.37 3.59 -15.77
CA THR A 3 -40.99 3.24 -16.09
C THR A 3 -40.12 4.49 -16.01
N ARG A 4 -39.36 4.66 -14.92
CA ARG A 4 -38.32 5.69 -14.84
C ARG A 4 -37.11 5.24 -15.67
N TYR A 5 -36.82 5.96 -16.75
CA TYR A 5 -35.63 5.75 -17.55
C TYR A 5 -34.38 6.22 -16.79
N TYR A 6 -33.22 5.61 -17.05
CA TYR A 6 -31.92 5.91 -16.41
C TYR A 6 -31.47 7.38 -16.59
N SER A 7 -32.16 8.14 -17.43
CA SER A 7 -31.96 9.57 -17.71
C SER A 7 -32.41 10.52 -16.58
N ASP A 8 -33.15 10.02 -15.58
CA ASP A 8 -33.78 10.87 -14.55
C ASP A 8 -32.99 10.90 -13.23
N ILE A 9 -31.93 10.09 -13.10
CA ILE A 9 -31.11 10.04 -11.89
C ILE A 9 -30.23 11.30 -11.83
N GLY A 10 -30.48 12.17 -10.85
CA GLY A 10 -29.72 13.41 -10.65
C GLY A 10 -30.33 14.67 -11.27
N GLN A 11 -31.50 14.58 -11.92
CA GLN A 11 -32.27 15.77 -12.31
C GLN A 11 -33.16 16.21 -11.14
N MET A 12 -32.71 17.19 -10.36
CA MET A 12 -33.58 17.86 -9.39
C MET A 12 -34.43 18.92 -10.11
N PRO A 13 -35.76 18.97 -9.90
CA PRO A 13 -36.58 20.06 -10.42
C PRO A 13 -36.07 21.38 -9.85
N MET A 14 -35.94 22.41 -10.70
CA MET A 14 -35.44 23.71 -10.24
C MET A 14 -36.39 24.29 -9.17
N PRO A 15 -35.88 24.78 -8.03
CA PRO A 15 -36.70 25.38 -6.99
C PRO A 15 -37.53 26.57 -7.51
N PRO A 16 -38.78 26.74 -7.02
CA PRO A 16 -39.60 27.88 -7.40
C PRO A 16 -38.95 29.19 -6.95
N GLY A 17 -38.92 30.19 -7.84
CA GLY A 17 -38.32 31.50 -7.56
C GLY A 17 -36.79 31.54 -7.59
N PHE A 18 -36.12 30.52 -8.13
CA PHE A 18 -34.66 30.52 -8.23
C PHE A 18 -34.14 31.72 -9.03
N ARG A 19 -33.38 32.59 -8.37
CA ARG A 19 -32.87 33.87 -8.90
C ARG A 19 -32.15 33.75 -10.25
N TYR A 20 -31.53 32.60 -10.51
CA TYR A 20 -30.75 32.35 -11.73
C TYR A 20 -31.40 31.33 -12.68
N ALA A 21 -32.72 31.08 -12.56
CA ALA A 21 -33.43 30.12 -13.41
C ALA A 21 -33.22 30.39 -14.90
N LYS A 22 -33.25 31.66 -15.31
CA LYS A 22 -32.97 32.08 -16.70
C LYS A 22 -31.56 31.73 -17.15
N THR A 23 -30.56 31.84 -16.27
CA THR A 23 -29.16 31.51 -16.57
C THR A 23 -28.94 30.01 -16.61
N ALA A 24 -29.51 29.26 -15.66
CA ALA A 24 -29.44 27.80 -15.65
C ALA A 24 -30.06 27.19 -16.92
N ALA A 25 -31.19 27.75 -17.39
CA ALA A 25 -31.83 27.33 -18.63
C ALA A 25 -30.98 27.55 -19.89
N ARG A 26 -30.03 28.51 -19.88
CA ARG A 26 -29.09 28.73 -21.00
C ARG A 26 -28.05 27.61 -21.13
N GLY A 27 -27.87 26.78 -20.11
CA GLY A 27 -26.94 25.66 -20.12
C GLY A 27 -25.46 26.07 -19.99
N ARG A 28 -24.57 25.10 -20.21
CA ARG A 28 -23.11 25.33 -20.14
C ARG A 28 -22.66 26.20 -21.33
N PRO A 29 -21.78 27.19 -21.11
CA PRO A 29 -21.15 27.93 -22.21
C PRO A 29 -20.53 26.97 -23.22
N ARG A 30 -20.85 27.16 -24.51
CA ARG A 30 -20.27 26.39 -25.61
C ARG A 30 -19.36 27.31 -26.39
N HIS A 31 -18.12 26.87 -26.57
CA HIS A 31 -17.09 27.59 -27.32
C HIS A 31 -16.74 26.77 -28.56
N GLU A 32 -16.71 27.43 -29.71
CA GLU A 32 -16.29 26.80 -30.96
C GLU A 32 -14.76 26.73 -31.04
N LYS A 33 -14.25 25.78 -31.82
CA LYS A 33 -12.81 25.77 -32.13
C LYS A 33 -12.50 27.09 -32.85
N PHE A 34 -11.50 27.81 -32.34
CA PHE A 34 -11.06 29.13 -32.84
C PHE A 34 -11.87 30.36 -32.42
N ASP A 35 -12.80 30.26 -31.46
CA ASP A 35 -13.35 31.48 -30.85
C ASP A 35 -12.31 32.18 -29.97
N THR A 36 -12.55 33.47 -29.67
CA THR A 36 -11.59 34.29 -28.89
C THR A 36 -11.31 33.73 -27.50
N PHE A 37 -12.26 32.99 -26.92
CA PHE A 37 -12.12 32.37 -25.61
C PHE A 37 -11.23 31.12 -25.69
N TYR A 38 -11.47 30.22 -26.65
CA TYR A 38 -10.72 29.00 -26.88
C TYR A 38 -9.27 29.29 -27.26
N MET A 39 -9.03 30.33 -28.05
CA MET A 39 -7.66 30.76 -28.39
C MET A 39 -6.86 31.21 -27.15
N LYS A 40 -7.52 31.85 -26.18
CA LYS A 40 -6.90 32.28 -24.91
C LYS A 40 -6.81 31.15 -23.88
N HIS A 41 -7.77 30.24 -23.90
CA HIS A 41 -7.92 29.14 -22.94
C HIS A 41 -8.05 27.81 -23.67
N PRO A 42 -7.00 27.37 -24.39
CA PRO A 42 -7.04 26.10 -25.08
C PRO A 42 -7.18 24.96 -24.08
N THR A 43 -7.97 23.96 -24.44
CA THR A 43 -8.15 22.76 -23.61
C THR A 43 -6.83 22.03 -23.40
N MET A 44 -6.48 21.73 -22.15
CA MET A 44 -5.30 20.93 -21.82
C MET A 44 -5.46 19.48 -22.33
N ASN A 45 -4.42 18.93 -22.97
CA ASN A 45 -4.37 17.54 -23.39
C ASN A 45 -4.49 16.59 -22.18
N VAL A 46 -5.24 15.49 -22.31
CA VAL A 46 -5.48 14.51 -21.24
C VAL A 46 -4.17 13.97 -20.64
N GLY A 47 -3.17 13.64 -21.45
CA GLY A 47 -1.88 13.14 -20.96
C GLY A 47 -1.08 14.17 -20.14
N LYS A 48 -1.41 15.47 -20.26
CA LYS A 48 -0.78 16.55 -19.49
C LYS A 48 -1.59 16.97 -18.27
N ARG A 49 -2.78 16.40 -18.04
CA ARG A 49 -3.64 16.77 -16.91
C ARG A 49 -3.00 16.48 -15.54
N ALA A 50 -2.08 15.54 -15.46
CA ALA A 50 -1.30 15.30 -14.24
C ALA A 50 -0.60 16.58 -13.73
N LYS A 51 -0.24 17.52 -14.63
CA LYS A 51 0.39 18.81 -14.27
C LYS A 51 -0.52 19.72 -13.42
N ILE A 52 -1.84 19.51 -13.44
CA ILE A 52 -2.77 20.25 -12.57
C ILE A 52 -2.50 19.94 -11.09
N PHE A 53 -1.92 18.76 -10.81
CA PHE A 53 -1.60 18.33 -9.45
C PHE A 53 -0.19 18.75 -8.98
N SER A 54 0.65 19.32 -9.86
CA SER A 54 2.00 19.79 -9.51
C SER A 54 2.06 20.77 -8.32
N PRO A 55 1.08 21.69 -8.10
CA PRO A 55 1.09 22.56 -6.92
C PRO A 55 0.94 21.82 -5.58
N PHE A 56 0.40 20.61 -5.60
CA PHE A 56 0.17 19.81 -4.38
C PHE A 56 1.38 18.95 -4.01
N ASP A 57 2.37 18.83 -4.90
CA ASP A 57 3.60 18.06 -4.66
C ASP A 57 4.43 18.64 -3.49
N ALA A 58 4.40 19.97 -3.33
CA ALA A 58 5.05 20.66 -2.23
C ALA A 58 4.31 20.50 -0.88
N LEU A 59 3.11 19.91 -0.85
CA LEU A 59 2.40 19.68 0.39
C LEU A 59 3.09 18.57 1.19
N LYS A 60 3.47 18.92 2.42
CA LYS A 60 4.04 17.97 3.37
C LYS A 60 3.07 16.79 3.56
N GLY A 61 3.55 15.58 3.34
CA GLY A 61 2.78 14.34 3.47
C GLY A 61 2.03 13.89 2.21
N PHE A 62 2.08 14.63 1.09
CA PHE A 62 1.51 14.14 -0.18
C PHE A 62 2.20 12.86 -0.65
N ASN A 63 3.53 12.87 -0.69
CA ASN A 63 4.32 11.69 -1.07
C ASN A 63 4.12 10.51 -0.11
N ASP A 64 4.04 10.78 1.20
CA ASP A 64 3.77 9.73 2.19
C ASP A 64 2.38 9.12 1.97
N ALA A 65 1.36 9.94 1.71
CA ALA A 65 0.00 9.47 1.44
C ALA A 65 -0.12 8.69 0.12
N VAL A 66 0.65 9.07 -0.90
CA VAL A 66 0.76 8.31 -2.16
C VAL A 66 1.43 6.97 -1.89
N ALA A 67 2.58 6.96 -1.23
CA ALA A 67 3.31 5.74 -0.90
C ALA A 67 2.47 4.78 -0.06
N SER A 68 1.73 5.27 0.95
CA SER A 68 0.82 4.43 1.75
C SER A 68 -0.26 3.74 0.91
N LYS A 69 -0.76 4.39 -0.14
CA LYS A 69 -1.78 3.82 -1.04
C LYS A 69 -1.22 2.87 -2.10
N GLU A 70 0.07 2.97 -2.40
CA GLU A 70 0.76 2.05 -3.30
C GLU A 70 1.06 0.70 -2.62
N ILE A 71 1.02 0.64 -1.28
CA ILE A 71 1.20 -0.62 -0.54
C ILE A 71 0.02 -1.56 -0.83
N ARG A 72 0.33 -2.69 -1.46
CA ARG A 72 -0.64 -3.76 -1.69
C ARG A 72 -0.67 -4.70 -0.48
N TYR A 73 -1.73 -4.61 0.32
CA TYR A 73 -1.97 -5.54 1.41
C TYR A 73 -2.57 -6.85 0.90
N VAL A 74 -2.14 -7.97 1.49
CA VAL A 74 -2.56 -9.33 1.18
C VAL A 74 -2.94 -10.07 2.46
N GLU A 75 -3.77 -11.11 2.31
CA GLU A 75 -4.07 -12.02 3.41
C GLU A 75 -2.83 -12.80 3.82
N ARG A 76 -2.75 -13.14 5.10
CA ARG A 76 -1.67 -13.97 5.62
C ARG A 76 -1.82 -15.39 5.05
N ARG A 77 -0.81 -15.84 4.33
CA ARG A 77 -0.72 -17.21 3.81
C ARG A 77 -0.61 -18.20 4.97
N GLU A 78 -1.41 -19.25 4.92
CA GLU A 78 -1.22 -20.44 5.74
C GLU A 78 -0.06 -21.26 5.17
N LEU A 79 0.93 -21.56 6.01
CA LEU A 79 2.04 -22.42 5.62
C LEU A 79 1.54 -23.86 5.62
N CYS A 80 1.80 -24.61 4.55
CA CYS A 80 1.56 -26.04 4.54
C CYS A 80 2.54 -26.76 5.46
N GLU A 81 2.28 -28.04 5.74
CA GLU A 81 3.13 -28.86 6.61
C GLU A 81 4.57 -28.94 6.10
N SER A 82 4.77 -29.14 4.79
CA SER A 82 6.10 -29.15 4.18
C SER A 82 6.85 -27.82 4.34
N ASP A 83 6.18 -26.69 4.12
CA ASP A 83 6.78 -25.36 4.29
C ASP A 83 7.17 -25.12 5.76
N CYS A 84 6.34 -25.59 6.70
CA CYS A 84 6.61 -25.50 8.14
C CYS A 84 7.82 -26.36 8.53
N GLU A 85 7.93 -27.57 8.00
CA GLU A 85 9.07 -28.46 8.24
C GLU A 85 10.37 -27.86 7.71
N GLU A 86 10.39 -27.39 6.46
CA GLU A 86 11.56 -26.73 5.88
C GLU A 86 11.98 -25.49 6.69
N LEU A 87 11.00 -24.71 7.15
CA LEU A 87 11.27 -23.53 7.96
C LEU A 87 11.86 -23.93 9.33
N ASN A 88 11.31 -24.95 9.98
CA ASN A 88 11.81 -25.46 11.25
C ASN A 88 13.22 -26.04 11.13
N GLU A 89 13.52 -26.78 10.07
CA GLU A 89 14.86 -27.30 9.80
C GLU A 89 15.88 -26.16 9.66
N LYS A 90 15.53 -25.12 8.89
CA LYS A 90 16.40 -23.93 8.73
C LYS A 90 16.61 -23.19 10.05
N ILE A 91 15.56 -23.04 10.85
CA ILE A 91 15.66 -22.42 12.18
C ILE A 91 16.57 -23.26 13.09
N ALA A 92 16.42 -24.59 13.08
CA ALA A 92 17.25 -25.49 13.86
C ALA A 92 18.73 -25.38 13.46
N VAL A 93 19.02 -25.38 12.15
CA VAL A 93 20.38 -25.17 11.62
C VAL A 93 20.95 -23.83 12.10
N LEU A 94 20.21 -22.73 11.96
CA LEU A 94 20.66 -21.41 12.41
C LEU A 94 20.88 -21.36 13.92
N SER A 95 20.02 -22.01 14.71
CA SER A 95 20.17 -22.08 16.18
C SER A 95 21.41 -22.88 16.61
N ALA A 96 21.73 -23.95 15.89
CA ALA A 96 22.91 -24.77 16.17
C ALA A 96 24.20 -24.00 15.85
N LEU A 97 24.20 -23.25 14.74
CA LEU A 97 25.35 -22.44 14.31
C LEU A 97 25.54 -21.17 15.15
N ILE A 98 24.47 -20.69 15.80
CA ILE A 98 24.44 -19.44 16.57
C ILE A 98 24.04 -19.78 18.00
N THR A 99 24.92 -20.51 18.68
CA THR A 99 24.71 -20.90 20.08
C THR A 99 24.89 -19.72 21.04
N ASP A 100 25.83 -18.83 20.72
CA ASP A 100 26.18 -17.65 21.52
C ASP A 100 26.38 -16.41 20.64
N SER A 101 26.26 -15.22 21.24
CA SER A 101 26.52 -13.95 20.54
C SER A 101 27.97 -13.80 20.03
N ARG A 102 28.92 -14.58 20.55
CA ARG A 102 30.29 -14.66 20.02
C ARG A 102 30.35 -15.50 18.75
N ALA A 103 29.74 -16.67 18.77
CA ALA A 103 29.60 -17.54 17.60
C ALA A 103 28.85 -16.84 16.45
N ALA A 104 27.87 -16.00 16.78
CA ALA A 104 27.16 -15.16 15.79
C ALA A 104 28.10 -14.23 15.01
N ASN A 105 29.09 -13.64 15.70
CA ASN A 105 30.06 -12.74 15.06
C ASN A 105 31.14 -13.51 14.30
N GLU A 106 31.50 -14.71 14.76
CA GLU A 106 32.51 -15.56 14.10
C GLU A 106 31.97 -16.22 12.83
N ASN A 107 30.73 -16.72 12.86
CA ASN A 107 30.13 -17.43 11.72
C ASN A 107 29.46 -16.50 10.70
N SER A 108 29.25 -15.22 11.05
CA SER A 108 28.70 -14.15 10.20
C SER A 108 27.69 -14.62 9.14
N ILE A 109 26.68 -15.38 9.56
CA ILE A 109 25.74 -16.03 8.64
C ILE A 109 24.75 -14.99 8.12
N THR A 110 24.69 -14.83 6.81
CA THR A 110 23.75 -13.92 6.16
C THR A 110 22.51 -14.68 5.76
N VAL A 111 21.35 -14.11 6.06
CA VAL A 111 20.06 -14.69 5.69
C VAL A 111 19.16 -13.65 5.05
N GLN A 112 18.27 -14.13 4.20
CA GLN A 112 17.12 -13.42 3.72
C GLN A 112 15.87 -13.98 4.43
N VAL A 113 15.19 -13.14 5.19
CA VAL A 113 13.98 -13.51 5.95
C VAL A 113 12.79 -12.75 5.38
N THR A 114 11.78 -13.50 4.96
CA THR A 114 10.48 -12.95 4.56
C THR A 114 9.48 -13.16 5.68
N TYR A 115 8.91 -12.09 6.21
CA TYR A 115 7.97 -12.13 7.32
C TYR A 115 6.73 -11.26 7.07
N TYR A 116 5.62 -11.64 7.69
CA TYR A 116 4.33 -10.97 7.58
C TYR A 116 4.21 -9.84 8.60
N VAL A 117 3.87 -8.64 8.12
CA VAL A 117 3.62 -7.45 8.93
C VAL A 117 2.16 -7.04 8.74
N PRO A 118 1.31 -7.10 9.79
CA PRO A 118 -0.07 -6.64 9.69
C PRO A 118 -0.13 -5.12 9.42
N CYS A 119 -1.19 -4.66 8.77
CA CYS A 119 -1.44 -3.23 8.59
C CYS A 119 -1.75 -2.57 9.95
N ASP A 120 -0.91 -1.63 10.37
CA ASP A 120 -1.05 -0.88 11.63
C ASP A 120 -1.80 0.46 11.45
N ASP A 121 -2.17 0.81 10.21
CA ASP A 121 -2.85 2.08 9.91
C ASP A 121 -4.37 1.98 10.18
N PRO A 122 -4.92 2.67 11.20
CA PRO A 122 -6.33 2.53 11.58
C PRO A 122 -7.32 3.05 10.52
N ASN A 123 -6.86 3.94 9.64
CA ASN A 123 -7.66 4.52 8.56
C ASN A 123 -7.67 3.66 7.29
N SER A 124 -6.89 2.58 7.25
CA SER A 124 -6.83 1.68 6.10
C SER A 124 -7.94 0.63 6.17
N GLU A 125 -8.58 0.31 5.04
CA GLU A 125 -9.53 -0.82 4.96
C GLU A 125 -8.87 -2.16 5.29
N ALA A 126 -7.54 -2.23 5.16
CA ALA A 126 -6.70 -3.38 5.48
C ALA A 126 -6.43 -3.55 6.99
N PHE A 127 -6.78 -2.56 7.82
CA PHE A 127 -6.46 -2.56 9.25
C PHE A 127 -6.91 -3.86 9.93
N MET A 128 -5.97 -4.54 10.61
CA MET A 128 -6.18 -5.81 11.32
C MET A 128 -6.67 -7.01 10.48
N ARG A 129 -6.97 -6.84 9.19
CA ARG A 129 -7.46 -7.91 8.30
C ARG A 129 -6.39 -8.38 7.33
N LEU A 130 -5.59 -7.44 6.81
CA LEU A 130 -4.57 -7.69 5.81
C LEU A 130 -3.23 -7.13 6.29
N GLY A 131 -2.17 -7.56 5.61
CA GLY A 131 -0.79 -7.18 5.94
C GLY A 131 0.08 -7.23 4.69
N ARG A 132 1.38 -7.14 4.88
CA ARG A 132 2.35 -7.21 3.79
C ARG A 132 3.49 -8.14 4.16
N TYR A 133 4.08 -8.76 3.16
CA TYR A 133 5.33 -9.49 3.34
C TYR A 133 6.49 -8.52 3.15
N VAL A 134 7.36 -8.47 4.15
CA VAL A 134 8.60 -7.71 4.11
C VAL A 134 9.75 -8.71 4.07
N THR A 135 10.66 -8.48 3.14
CA THR A 135 11.89 -9.27 3.03
C THR A 135 13.05 -8.42 3.51
N ILE A 136 13.79 -8.92 4.49
CA ILE A 136 15.02 -8.30 4.98
C ILE A 136 16.19 -9.22 4.75
N GLU A 137 17.35 -8.64 4.51
CA GLU A 137 18.61 -9.32 4.36
C GLU A 137 19.58 -8.83 5.43
N GLY A 138 20.30 -9.76 6.06
CA GLY A 138 21.32 -9.37 7.02
C GLY A 138 21.92 -10.53 7.79
N VAL A 139 22.87 -10.19 8.65
CA VAL A 139 23.55 -11.14 9.51
C VAL A 139 22.65 -11.52 10.68
N VAL A 140 22.48 -12.83 10.90
CA VAL A 140 21.75 -13.34 12.07
C VAL A 140 22.60 -13.14 13.32
N ARG A 141 22.05 -12.45 14.31
CA ARG A 141 22.72 -12.17 15.58
C ARG A 141 22.29 -13.07 16.72
N ASN A 142 21.04 -13.48 16.70
CA ASN A 142 20.46 -14.32 17.74
C ASN A 142 19.27 -15.11 17.18
N VAL A 143 19.16 -16.36 17.57
CA VAL A 143 18.00 -17.22 17.29
C VAL A 143 17.54 -17.78 18.63
N ASP A 144 16.40 -17.28 19.10
CA ASP A 144 15.79 -17.70 20.35
C ASP A 144 14.64 -18.66 20.05
N THR A 145 14.91 -19.96 20.18
CA THR A 145 13.92 -21.03 19.99
C THR A 145 12.92 -21.10 21.15
N THR A 146 13.27 -20.56 22.34
CA THR A 146 12.43 -20.64 23.55
C THR A 146 11.31 -19.61 23.51
N PHE A 147 11.63 -18.35 23.22
CA PHE A 147 10.63 -17.29 23.07
C PHE A 147 10.16 -17.11 21.61
N GLY A 148 10.76 -17.86 20.68
CA GLY A 148 10.38 -17.87 19.28
C GLY A 148 10.69 -16.56 18.58
N SER A 149 11.92 -16.06 18.65
CA SER A 149 12.34 -14.84 17.95
C SER A 149 13.71 -14.94 17.30
N ILE A 150 13.84 -14.41 16.09
CA ILE A 150 15.11 -14.28 15.36
C ILE A 150 15.49 -12.81 15.25
N THR A 151 16.77 -12.50 15.47
CA THR A 151 17.30 -11.14 15.34
C THR A 151 18.24 -11.09 14.14
N VAL A 152 17.87 -10.31 13.12
CA VAL A 152 18.66 -10.11 11.89
C VAL A 152 19.06 -8.65 11.83
N GLY A 153 20.37 -8.38 11.85
CA GLY A 153 20.91 -7.02 11.89
C GLY A 153 20.47 -6.24 13.13
N LYS A 154 19.45 -5.38 12.98
CA LYS A 154 18.86 -4.56 14.06
C LYS A 154 17.41 -4.92 14.36
N GLU A 155 16.77 -5.72 13.51
CA GLU A 155 15.35 -6.07 13.66
C GLU A 155 15.20 -7.40 14.40
N ARG A 156 14.24 -7.43 15.32
CA ARG A 156 13.81 -8.66 16.00
C ARG A 156 12.46 -9.08 15.42
N ILE A 157 12.41 -10.28 14.88
CA ILE A 157 11.22 -10.86 14.22
C ILE A 157 10.75 -12.05 15.04
N GLY A 158 9.45 -12.13 15.32
CA GLY A 158 8.85 -13.33 15.90
C GLY A 158 8.78 -14.45 14.87
N LEU A 159 9.24 -15.66 15.21
CA LEU A 159 9.23 -16.83 14.31
C LEU A 159 7.83 -17.14 13.80
N GLY A 160 6.80 -16.88 14.62
CA GLY A 160 5.40 -17.05 14.22
C GLY A 160 4.97 -16.15 13.06
N ASN A 161 5.69 -15.08 12.72
CA ASN A 161 5.38 -14.22 11.56
C ASN A 161 6.25 -14.52 10.34
N VAL A 162 7.24 -15.40 10.46
CA VAL A 162 8.16 -15.74 9.37
C VAL A 162 7.44 -16.65 8.39
N ALA A 163 7.57 -16.34 7.10
CA ALA A 163 7.03 -17.16 6.01
C ALA A 163 8.10 -17.91 5.24
N ALA A 164 9.31 -17.37 5.15
CA ALA A 164 10.44 -18.06 4.51
C ALA A 164 11.77 -17.55 5.05
N ILE A 165 12.74 -18.45 5.14
CA ILE A 165 14.15 -18.15 5.42
C ILE A 165 15.00 -18.75 4.30
N GLN A 166 15.97 -17.98 3.82
CA GLN A 166 17.01 -18.43 2.89
C GLN A 166 18.37 -18.02 3.46
N ILE A 167 19.31 -18.95 3.48
CA ILE A 167 20.70 -18.70 3.90
C ILE A 167 21.49 -18.33 2.64
N ILE A 168 22.26 -17.25 2.69
CA ILE A 168 23.07 -16.71 1.58
C ILE A 168 24.55 -16.98 1.86
#